data_AF-A0A5S9MAX7-F1
#
_entry.id   AF-A0A5S9MAX7-F1
#
_cell.length_a   1.000
_cell.length_b   1.000
_cell.length_c   1.000
_cell.angle_alpha   90.00
_cell.angle_beta   90.00
_cell.angle_gamma   90.00
#
_symmetry.space_group_name_H-M   'P 1'
#
loop_
_entity.id
_entity.type
_entity.pdbx_description
1 polymer ?
#
loop_
_entity_poly.entity_id
_entity_poly.type
_entity_poly.pdbx_seq_one_letter_code
_entity_poly.pdbx_strand_id
1 'polypeptide(L)'
;MHMPFTSKKRRFKEYCFYERAKKRARTADLILTNHRLLLSQTEASSIFQHADVYVIDEAHQFEKTANETLGDSASYIQLHAKLTQLGSLQGGLLKKLKKRFHHAGLQTDTFIEMDEYLNQLQMKVTLSLAPSIHL
;
A
#
# COMPACT_ATOMS: atom_id res chain seq x y z
N MET A 1 -24.19 -18.03 23.18
CA MET A 1 -24.71 -17.21 22.06
C MET A 1 -23.51 -16.57 21.35
N HIS A 2 -22.95 -17.24 20.35
CA HIS A 2 -21.85 -16.71 19.53
C HIS A 2 -22.43 -15.78 18.47
N MET A 3 -22.06 -14.49 18.46
CA MET A 3 -22.32 -13.62 17.31
C MET A 3 -21.18 -13.75 16.30
N PRO A 4 -21.47 -14.00 15.00
CA PRO A 4 -20.45 -14.00 13.97
C PRO A 4 -20.14 -12.55 13.56
N PHE A 5 -18.87 -12.20 13.61
CA PHE A 5 -18.34 -10.92 13.17
C PHE A 5 -18.31 -10.84 11.63
N THR A 6 -19.44 -10.63 10.95
CA THR A 6 -19.42 -10.31 9.51
C THR A 6 -20.58 -9.39 9.12
N SER A 7 -20.32 -8.28 8.39
CA SER A 7 -21.15 -7.85 7.23
C SER A 7 -20.89 -6.45 6.66
N LYS A 8 -20.15 -5.53 7.30
CA LYS A 8 -20.09 -4.14 6.76
C LYS A 8 -19.40 -4.02 5.38
N LYS A 9 -18.48 -4.94 5.04
CA LYS A 9 -17.70 -4.93 3.79
C LYS A 9 -18.46 -5.51 2.58
N ARG A 10 -19.46 -6.39 2.78
CA ARG A 10 -20.16 -7.06 1.67
C ARG A 10 -21.25 -6.21 1.02
N ARG A 11 -21.91 -5.35 1.80
CA ARG A 11 -23.10 -4.60 1.37
C ARG A 11 -22.84 -3.53 0.29
N PHE A 12 -21.59 -3.14 0.07
CA PHE A 12 -21.22 -2.10 -0.92
C PHE A 12 -20.63 -2.64 -2.22
N LYS A 13 -20.39 -3.96 -2.33
CA LYS A 13 -19.72 -4.53 -3.50
C LYS A 13 -20.58 -4.40 -4.77
N GLU A 14 -21.90 -4.53 -4.63
CA GLU A 14 -22.87 -4.42 -5.73
C GLU A 14 -23.05 -2.97 -6.24
N TYR A 15 -22.79 -1.98 -5.39
CA TYR A 15 -22.87 -0.56 -5.74
C TYR A 15 -21.53 0.04 -6.18
N CYS A 16 -20.44 -0.71 -6.04
CA CYS A 16 -19.11 -0.26 -6.41
C CYS A 16 -18.98 -0.19 -7.95
N PHE A 17 -18.70 1.01 -8.49
CA PHE A 17 -18.51 1.20 -9.93
C PHE A 17 -17.42 0.30 -10.50
N TYR A 18 -16.31 0.13 -9.78
CA TYR A 18 -15.22 -0.76 -10.19
C TYR A 18 -15.69 -2.21 -10.33
N GLU A 19 -16.39 -2.76 -9.33
CA GLU A 19 -16.86 -4.15 -9.38
C GLU A 19 -17.90 -4.37 -10.49
N ARG A 20 -18.77 -3.39 -10.73
CA ARG A 20 -19.73 -3.44 -11.85
C ARG A 20 -19.03 -3.38 -13.20
N ALA A 21 -18.05 -2.49 -13.37
CA ALA A 21 -17.24 -2.40 -14.58
C ALA A 21 -16.44 -3.70 -14.81
N LYS A 22 -15.84 -4.25 -13.75
CA LYS A 22 -15.14 -5.53 -13.75
C LYS A 22 -16.04 -6.68 -14.23
N LYS A 23 -17.29 -6.73 -13.77
CA LYS A 23 -18.27 -7.74 -14.20
C LYS A 23 -18.63 -7.59 -15.69
N ARG A 24 -18.83 -6.35 -16.16
CA ARG A 24 -19.14 -6.06 -17.58
C ARG A 24 -17.96 -6.38 -18.50
N ALA A 25 -16.74 -6.08 -18.08
CA ALA A 25 -15.51 -6.34 -18.84
C ALA A 25 -15.31 -7.83 -19.17
N ARG A 26 -15.80 -8.75 -18.32
CA ARG A 26 -15.65 -10.20 -18.53
C ARG A 26 -16.35 -10.73 -19.78
N THR A 27 -17.34 -10.03 -20.29
CA THR A 27 -18.13 -10.43 -21.47
C THR A 27 -18.14 -9.33 -22.52
N ALA A 28 -17.21 -8.38 -22.43
CA ALA A 28 -17.12 -7.27 -23.37
C ALA A 28 -16.22 -7.65 -24.54
N ASP A 29 -16.64 -7.33 -25.76
CA ASP A 29 -15.82 -7.52 -26.97
C ASP A 29 -14.69 -6.49 -27.06
N LEU A 30 -14.88 -5.32 -26.43
CA LEU A 30 -13.91 -4.22 -26.41
C LEU A 30 -13.87 -3.58 -25.02
N ILE A 31 -12.66 -3.33 -24.52
CA ILE A 31 -12.44 -2.60 -23.27
C ILE A 31 -11.52 -1.41 -23.54
N LEU A 32 -12.01 -0.21 -23.22
CA LEU A 32 -11.19 0.99 -23.16
C LEU A 32 -10.74 1.23 -21.72
N THR A 33 -9.43 1.30 -21.50
CA THR A 33 -8.83 1.55 -20.18
C THR A 33 -7.63 2.47 -20.32
N ASN A 34 -7.24 3.09 -19.22
CA ASN A 34 -5.96 3.80 -19.15
C ASN A 34 -4.79 2.84 -18.86
N HIS A 35 -3.58 3.31 -19.15
CA HIS A 35 -2.34 2.54 -18.94
C HIS A 35 -2.15 2.16 -17.46
N ARG A 36 -2.48 3.05 -16.52
CA ARG A 36 -2.33 2.78 -15.07
C ARG A 36 -3.15 1.57 -14.61
N LEU A 37 -4.41 1.48 -15.02
CA LEU A 37 -5.27 0.35 -14.65
C LEU A 37 -4.79 -0.93 -15.34
N LEU A 38 -4.36 -0.87 -16.59
CA LEU A 38 -3.77 -2.02 -17.29
C LEU A 38 -2.52 -2.55 -16.57
N LEU A 39 -1.60 -1.66 -16.20
CA LEU A 39 -0.31 -2.00 -15.58
C LEU A 39 -0.44 -2.40 -14.10
N SER A 40 -1.46 -1.92 -13.39
CA SER A 40 -1.64 -2.23 -11.95
C SER A 40 -2.25 -3.61 -11.66
N GLN A 41 -2.70 -4.35 -12.68
CA GLN A 41 -3.28 -5.68 -12.46
C GLN A 41 -2.19 -6.73 -12.28
N THR A 42 -2.38 -7.62 -11.31
CA THR A 42 -1.60 -8.86 -11.20
C THR A 42 -2.21 -9.95 -12.07
N GLU A 43 -1.43 -10.95 -12.50
CA GLU A 43 -1.96 -12.05 -13.32
C GLU A 43 -3.20 -12.71 -12.69
N ALA A 44 -3.14 -13.01 -11.39
CA ALA A 44 -4.24 -13.64 -10.67
C ALA A 44 -5.54 -12.79 -10.61
N SER A 45 -5.47 -11.49 -10.84
CA SER A 45 -6.61 -10.57 -10.71
C SER A 45 -6.98 -9.82 -12.00
N SER A 46 -6.18 -10.01 -13.05
CA SER A 46 -6.29 -9.28 -14.31
C SER A 46 -7.58 -9.63 -15.05
N ILE A 47 -8.34 -8.60 -15.34
CA ILE A 47 -9.49 -8.67 -16.24
C ILE A 47 -9.10 -8.60 -17.71
N PHE A 48 -7.85 -8.23 -17.99
CA PHE A 48 -7.36 -8.03 -19.35
C PHE A 48 -6.61 -9.26 -19.87
N GLN A 49 -6.16 -10.17 -19.00
CA GLN A 49 -5.29 -11.31 -19.37
C GLN A 49 -5.80 -12.20 -20.53
N HIS A 50 -7.11 -12.19 -20.82
CA HIS A 50 -7.72 -12.96 -21.90
C HIS A 50 -7.95 -12.15 -23.18
N ALA A 51 -7.51 -10.89 -23.25
CA ALA A 51 -7.61 -10.09 -24.46
C ALA A 51 -6.61 -10.59 -25.50
N ASP A 52 -7.10 -10.86 -26.70
CA ASP A 52 -6.26 -11.33 -27.83
C ASP A 52 -5.34 -10.22 -28.36
N VAL A 53 -5.79 -8.96 -28.28
CA VAL A 53 -5.10 -7.80 -28.85
C VAL A 53 -5.13 -6.63 -27.88
N TYR A 54 -3.99 -5.95 -27.77
CA TYR A 54 -3.84 -4.69 -27.04
C TYR A 54 -3.46 -3.58 -28.00
N VAL A 55 -4.25 -2.51 -28.03
CA VAL A 55 -3.92 -1.28 -28.74
C VAL A 55 -3.55 -0.24 -27.70
N ILE A 56 -2.30 0.23 -27.74
CA ILE A 56 -1.80 1.25 -26.84
C ILE A 56 -1.81 2.58 -27.58
N ASP A 57 -2.81 3.40 -27.28
CA ASP A 57 -2.85 4.79 -27.70
C ASP A 57 -1.79 5.60 -26.93
N GLU A 58 -1.24 6.65 -27.55
CA GLU A 58 -0.20 7.50 -26.96
C GLU A 58 0.96 6.73 -26.32
N ALA A 59 1.43 5.67 -27.00
CA ALA A 59 2.42 4.73 -26.49
C ALA A 59 3.71 5.37 -25.95
N HIS A 60 4.03 6.60 -26.36
CA HIS A 60 5.13 7.38 -25.81
C HIS A 60 5.00 7.67 -24.30
N GLN A 61 3.79 7.75 -23.73
CA GLN A 61 3.55 7.92 -22.29
C GLN A 61 3.52 6.59 -21.52
N PHE A 62 3.50 5.47 -22.24
CA PHE A 62 3.35 4.15 -21.64
C PHE A 62 4.53 3.79 -20.75
N GLU A 63 5.76 4.02 -21.21
CA GLU A 63 6.99 3.74 -20.45
C GLU A 63 7.02 4.51 -19.12
N LYS A 64 6.76 5.82 -19.16
CA LYS A 64 6.68 6.65 -17.95
C LYS A 64 5.63 6.10 -16.98
N THR A 65 4.46 5.73 -17.49
CA THR A 65 3.38 5.18 -16.66
C THR A 65 3.76 3.81 -16.07
N ALA A 66 4.48 2.98 -16.81
CA ALA A 66 5.02 1.71 -16.32
C ALA A 66 6.02 1.93 -15.20
N ASN A 67 6.96 2.86 -15.34
CA ASN A 67 7.90 3.21 -14.27
C ASN A 67 7.19 3.72 -13.02
N GLU A 68 6.16 4.56 -13.16
CA GLU A 68 5.38 5.05 -12.02
C GLU A 68 4.53 3.96 -11.33
N THR A 69 4.02 2.98 -12.09
CA THR A 69 3.02 2.01 -11.60
C THR A 69 3.65 0.69 -11.15
N LEU A 70 4.66 0.22 -11.88
CA LEU A 70 5.36 -1.05 -11.64
C LEU A 70 6.75 -0.85 -11.03
N GLY A 71 7.31 0.35 -11.14
CA GLY A 71 8.62 0.65 -10.57
C GLY A 71 8.57 0.81 -9.06
N ASP A 72 9.57 0.25 -8.38
CA ASP A 72 9.78 0.50 -6.96
C ASP A 72 10.36 1.91 -6.77
N SER A 73 9.66 2.74 -5.99
CA SER A 73 10.16 4.06 -5.59
C SER A 73 10.31 4.15 -4.07
N ALA A 74 11.53 4.42 -3.61
CA ALA A 74 11.81 4.72 -2.22
C ALA A 74 11.71 6.24 -2.00
N SER A 75 10.57 6.71 -1.51
CA SER A 75 10.38 8.13 -1.18
C SER A 75 10.76 8.39 0.28
N TYR A 76 11.66 9.36 0.52
CA TYR A 76 11.98 9.85 1.86
C TYR A 76 10.72 10.21 2.65
N ILE A 77 9.79 10.95 2.03
CA ILE A 77 8.54 11.36 2.66
C ILE A 77 7.72 10.14 3.08
N GLN A 78 7.61 9.13 2.20
CA GLN A 78 6.85 7.92 2.52
C GLN A 78 7.53 7.13 3.64
N LEU A 79 8.85 6.93 3.58
CA LEU A 79 9.61 6.21 4.60
C LEU A 79 9.54 6.92 5.96
N HIS A 80 9.78 8.24 5.98
CA HIS A 80 9.69 9.07 7.17
C HIS A 80 8.27 9.04 7.76
N ALA A 81 7.23 9.13 6.93
CA ALA A 81 5.84 9.03 7.38
C ALA A 81 5.55 7.65 8.01
N LYS A 82 6.05 6.55 7.42
CA LYS A 82 5.90 5.20 7.98
C LYS A 82 6.63 5.04 9.31
N LEU A 83 7.87 5.54 9.42
CA LEU A 83 8.64 5.52 10.66
C LEU A 83 7.97 6.36 11.76
N THR A 84 7.42 7.52 11.40
CA THR A 84 6.64 8.36 12.34
C THR A 84 5.37 7.65 12.80
N GLN A 85 4.68 6.94 11.89
CA GLN A 85 3.49 6.15 12.21
C GLN A 85 3.80 4.98 13.16
N LEU A 86 4.91 4.28 12.93
CA LEU A 86 5.44 3.28 13.87
C LEU A 86 5.69 3.94 15.23
N GLY A 87 6.31 5.13 15.20
CA GLY A 87 6.51 6.00 16.34
C GLY A 87 7.43 5.38 17.38
N SER A 88 7.26 5.79 18.63
CA SER A 88 8.05 5.41 19.78
C SER A 88 7.16 4.97 20.94
N LEU A 89 7.77 4.68 22.09
CA LEU A 89 7.06 4.47 23.35
C LEU A 89 6.30 5.72 23.82
N GLN A 90 6.67 6.89 23.32
CA GLN A 90 6.05 8.17 23.66
C GLN A 90 4.77 8.41 22.83
N GLY A 91 4.69 7.88 21.60
CA GLY A 91 3.51 7.99 20.73
C GLY A 91 3.60 7.12 19.47
N GLY A 92 2.46 6.80 18.83
CA GLY A 92 2.43 5.97 17.62
C GLY A 92 2.03 4.51 17.87
N LEU A 93 2.37 3.63 16.92
CA LEU A 93 1.97 2.21 16.95
C LEU A 93 2.70 1.42 18.04
N LEU A 94 3.98 1.70 18.30
CA LEU A 94 4.77 1.00 19.32
C LEU A 94 4.17 1.16 20.71
N LYS A 95 3.78 2.38 21.10
CA LYS A 95 3.03 2.65 22.34
C LYS A 95 1.71 1.88 22.42
N LYS A 96 0.94 1.81 21.32
CA LYS A 96 -0.33 1.07 21.26
C LYS A 96 -0.10 -0.43 21.44
N LEU A 97 0.95 -0.98 20.83
CA LEU A 97 1.35 -2.38 20.96
C LEU A 97 1.80 -2.70 22.39
N LYS A 98 2.69 -1.90 22.99
CA LYS A 98 3.13 -2.08 24.39
C LYS A 98 1.96 -2.12 25.34
N LYS A 99 1.00 -1.18 25.19
CA LYS A 99 -0.23 -1.18 26.00
C LYS A 99 -1.01 -2.48 25.84
N ARG A 100 -1.23 -2.97 24.62
CA ARG A 100 -1.97 -4.22 24.41
C ARG A 100 -1.28 -5.44 25.00
N PHE A 101 0.04 -5.54 24.86
CA PHE A 101 0.84 -6.63 25.43
C PHE A 101 0.76 -6.63 26.96
N HIS A 102 0.87 -5.45 27.58
CA HIS A 102 0.71 -5.31 29.01
C HIS A 102 -0.67 -5.76 29.51
N HIS A 103 -1.76 -5.40 28.80
CA HIS A 103 -3.11 -5.85 29.15
C HIS A 103 -3.33 -7.35 28.91
N ALA A 104 -2.56 -7.96 28.01
CA ALA A 104 -2.58 -9.40 27.74
C ALA A 104 -1.67 -10.20 28.70
N GLY A 105 -0.99 -9.55 29.64
CA GLY A 105 -0.06 -10.19 30.57
C GLY A 105 1.23 -10.69 29.91
N LEU A 106 1.57 -10.18 28.72
CA LEU A 106 2.78 -10.54 27.99
C LEU A 106 3.96 -9.67 28.45
N GLN A 107 5.16 -10.23 28.39
CA GLN A 107 6.38 -9.48 28.68
C GLN A 107 6.54 -8.29 27.73
N THR A 108 7.01 -7.16 28.27
CA THR A 108 7.17 -5.92 27.51
C THR A 108 8.61 -5.40 27.46
N ASP A 109 9.56 -6.21 27.92
CA ASP A 109 10.95 -5.76 28.12
C ASP A 109 11.65 -5.44 26.79
N THR A 110 11.36 -6.24 25.75
CA THR A 110 11.85 -6.03 24.38
C THR A 110 11.37 -4.72 23.75
N PHE A 111 10.32 -4.09 24.28
CA PHE A 111 9.81 -2.84 23.70
C PHE A 111 10.76 -1.65 23.91
N ILE A 112 11.65 -1.71 24.89
CA ILE A 112 12.68 -0.67 25.11
C ILE A 112 13.73 -0.77 24.00
N GLU A 113 14.24 -1.97 23.74
CA GLU A 113 15.18 -2.21 22.64
C GLU A 113 14.57 -1.84 21.28
N MET A 114 13.31 -2.21 21.05
CA MET A 114 12.58 -1.82 19.84
C MET A 114 12.47 -0.30 19.67
N ASP A 115 12.25 0.44 20.76
CA ASP A 115 12.19 1.91 20.73
C ASP A 115 13.54 2.50 20.33
N GLU A 116 14.62 1.98 20.91
CA GLU A 116 15.98 2.41 20.60
C GLU A 116 16.34 2.16 19.13
N TYR A 117 16.04 0.96 18.62
CA TYR A 117 16.26 0.64 17.20
C TYR A 117 15.45 1.55 16.26
N LEU A 118 14.19 1.84 16.58
CA LEU A 118 13.35 2.71 15.76
C LEU A 118 13.85 4.16 15.76
N ASN A 119 14.29 4.67 16.91
CA ASN A 119 14.88 6.00 17.02
C ASN A 119 16.20 6.08 16.24
N GLN A 120 17.05 5.06 16.32
CA GLN A 120 18.28 4.99 15.52
C GLN A 120 17.99 4.95 14.01
N LEU A 121 16.97 4.20 13.58
CA LEU A 121 16.56 4.14 12.18
C LEU A 121 16.03 5.50 11.69
N GLN A 122 15.20 6.18 12.48
CA GLN A 122 14.71 7.52 12.15
C GLN A 122 15.87 8.51 12.00
N MET A 123 16.84 8.48 12.91
CA MET A 123 18.05 9.29 12.82
C MET A 123 18.86 8.98 11.55
N LYS A 124 19.12 7.70 11.26
CA LYS A 124 19.89 7.30 10.06
C LYS A 124 19.19 7.68 8.76
N VAL A 125 17.88 7.50 8.67
CA VAL A 125 17.09 7.89 7.49
C VAL A 125 17.11 9.41 7.31
N THR A 126 17.04 10.17 8.41
CA THR A 126 17.11 11.63 8.38
C THR A 126 18.50 12.11 7.95
N LEU A 127 19.58 11.47 8.41
CA LEU A 127 20.96 11.84 8.09
C LEU A 127 21.40 11.38 6.69
N SER A 128 20.99 10.18 6.26
CA SER A 128 21.40 9.58 4.97
C SER A 128 20.65 10.16 3.77
N LEU A 129 19.49 10.78 4.00
CA LEU A 129 18.62 11.33 2.96
C LEU A 129 18.26 12.80 3.21
N ALA A 130 18.91 13.44 4.19
CA ALA A 130 18.98 14.90 4.23
C ALA A 130 19.46 15.35 2.84
N PRO A 131 18.78 16.31 2.20
CA PRO A 131 19.15 16.72 0.87
C PRO A 131 20.64 17.06 0.89
N SER A 132 21.40 16.43 -0.01
CA SER A 132 22.64 16.99 -0.49
C SER A 132 22.29 18.37 -1.07
N ILE A 133 22.16 19.38 -0.20
CA ILE A 133 22.18 20.78 -0.58
C ILE A 133 23.64 21.03 -0.94
N HIS A 134 24.04 20.53 -2.10
CA HIS A 134 25.17 21.10 -2.82
C HIS A 134 24.64 22.39 -3.44
N LEU A 135 25.10 23.50 -2.85
CA LEU A 135 25.30 24.77 -3.53
C LEU A 135 26.04 24.56 -4.85
#